data_AF-A0A7S2LTV1-F1
#
_entry.id   AF-A0A7S2LTV1-F1
#
_cell.length_a   1.000
_cell.length_b   1.000
_cell.length_c   1.000
_cell.angle_alpha   90.00
_cell.angle_beta   90.00
_cell.angle_gamma   90.00
#
_symmetry.space_group_name_H-M   'P 1'
#
loop_
_entity.id
_entity.type
_entity.pdbx_description
1 polymer ?
#
loop_
_entity_poly.entity_id
_entity_poly.type
_entity_poly.pdbx_seq_one_letter_code
_entity_poly.pdbx_strand_id
1 'polypeptide(L)'
;MRLAIGDEVTFCVPAAPEARAGVDDAANGAPPPMEASMIALASTSRNAGSVLGCFTLDLPRTGAGEDAPPRPNLQLDCHAFGDKLILAGLPADFDEPELMRFFSKQGASQAIVARAKMCSFASVSFPSTLEVARFVGRTAHAFADDKETRIARLLPLVIGDADAARLPALPAPTLAVGEEVGSLLVVWSPLVLAVAYSVELRPAGAAGDWVAVDVASSRLGSSSNRFDSACSSCRVGGLHPTSAYEARVSYFTEC
;
A
#
# COMPACT_ATOMS: atom_id res chain seq x y z
N MET A 1 -7.64 8.72 6.72
CA MET A 1 -7.07 7.68 7.61
C MET A 1 -8.19 6.75 8.08
N ARG A 2 -7.95 5.44 8.11
CA ARG A 2 -8.87 4.43 8.68
C ARG A 2 -8.50 4.19 10.14
N LEU A 3 -9.48 4.17 11.04
CA LEU A 3 -9.30 3.86 12.47
C LEU A 3 -9.72 2.41 12.75
N ALA A 4 -9.11 1.77 13.74
CA ALA A 4 -9.38 0.41 14.16
C ALA A 4 -9.48 0.34 15.69
N ILE A 5 -10.06 -0.75 16.18
CA ILE A 5 -10.17 -1.00 17.63
C ILE A 5 -8.76 -1.09 18.23
N GLY A 6 -8.52 -0.38 19.32
CA GLY A 6 -7.23 -0.34 20.01
C GLY A 6 -6.29 0.77 19.52
N ASP A 7 -6.69 1.59 18.55
CA ASP A 7 -5.98 2.83 18.24
C ASP A 7 -6.29 3.91 19.27
N GLU A 8 -5.25 4.61 19.70
CA GLU A 8 -5.40 5.84 20.47
C GLU A 8 -5.23 7.03 19.53
N VAL A 9 -6.18 7.97 19.56
CA VAL A 9 -6.17 9.16 18.69
C VAL A 9 -6.23 10.43 19.50
N THR A 10 -5.54 11.44 19.00
CA THR A 10 -5.76 12.84 19.38
C THR A 10 -6.59 13.48 18.30
N PHE A 11 -7.55 14.31 18.70
CA PHE A 11 -8.39 15.01 17.75
C PHE A 11 -8.64 16.45 18.17
N CYS A 12 -8.82 17.31 17.17
CA CYS A 12 -9.23 18.69 17.39
C CYS A 12 -10.73 18.80 17.13
N VAL A 13 -11.44 19.41 18.06
CA VAL A 13 -12.85 19.78 17.90
C VAL A 13 -12.90 21.27 17.61
N PRO A 14 -13.58 21.72 16.54
CA PRO A 14 -13.81 23.14 16.30
C PRO A 14 -14.47 23.77 17.52
N ALA A 15 -14.03 24.96 17.91
CA ALA A 15 -14.74 25.72 18.93
C ALA A 15 -16.19 25.92 18.50
N ALA A 16 -17.14 25.73 19.42
CA ALA A 16 -18.54 26.01 19.14
C ALA A 16 -18.66 27.46 18.64
N PRO A 17 -19.43 27.74 17.58
CA PRO A 17 -19.66 29.11 17.15
C PRO A 17 -20.23 29.87 18.34
N GLU A 18 -19.56 30.96 18.75
CA GLU A 18 -20.04 31.80 19.84
C GLU A 18 -21.48 32.20 19.52
N ALA A 19 -22.41 31.81 20.39
CA ALA A 19 -23.80 32.21 20.27
C ALA A 19 -23.81 33.74 20.18
N ARG A 20 -24.20 34.27 19.03
CA ARG A 20 -24.42 35.71 18.88
C ARG A 20 -25.43 36.09 19.94
N ALA A 21 -24.96 36.80 20.97
CA ALA A 21 -25.81 37.30 22.03
C ALA A 21 -26.86 38.21 21.40
N GLY A 22 -28.11 37.76 21.42
CA GLY A 22 -29.27 38.47 20.93
C GLY A 22 -29.84 37.88 19.64
N VAL A 23 -30.64 36.82 19.75
CA VAL A 23 -32.10 36.88 19.61
C VAL A 23 -32.67 35.69 20.38
N ASP A 24 -33.67 35.94 21.23
CA ASP A 24 -34.44 34.95 21.96
C ASP A 24 -35.11 33.97 20.98
N ASP A 25 -34.57 32.76 20.84
CA ASP A 25 -35.36 31.58 20.46
C ASP A 25 -34.73 30.33 21.08
N ALA A 26 -34.86 30.25 22.41
CA ALA A 26 -34.58 29.04 23.17
C ALA A 26 -35.69 28.01 22.90
N ALA A 27 -35.61 27.33 21.75
CA ALA A 27 -36.49 26.21 21.44
C ALA A 27 -35.69 25.04 20.84
N ASN A 28 -35.13 24.24 21.75
CA ASN A 28 -35.04 22.78 21.60
C ASN A 28 -34.22 22.20 20.43
N GLY A 29 -33.06 22.79 20.12
CA GLY A 29 -32.05 22.15 19.27
C GLY A 29 -30.91 21.59 20.11
N ALA A 30 -30.73 20.27 20.15
CA ALA A 30 -29.48 19.70 20.63
C ALA A 30 -28.32 20.36 19.86
N PRO A 31 -27.21 20.73 20.52
CA PRO A 31 -26.06 21.29 19.82
C PRO A 31 -25.68 20.34 18.67
N PRO A 32 -25.40 20.87 17.46
CA PRO A 32 -25.06 20.02 16.32
C PRO A 32 -23.88 19.11 16.72
N PRO A 33 -23.88 17.85 16.29
CA PRO A 33 -22.82 16.92 16.62
C PRO A 33 -21.48 17.55 16.21
N MET A 34 -20.61 17.77 17.20
CA MET A 34 -19.29 18.35 16.92
C MET A 34 -18.45 17.30 16.22
N GLU A 35 -18.14 17.55 14.95
CA GLU A 35 -17.25 16.69 14.18
C GLU A 35 -15.80 17.09 14.43
N ALA A 36 -14.94 16.11 14.70
CA ALA A 36 -13.51 16.33 14.79
C ALA A 36 -12.96 16.85 13.44
N SER A 37 -12.26 17.97 13.44
CA SER A 37 -11.70 18.57 12.22
C SER A 37 -10.35 17.99 11.83
N MET A 38 -9.64 17.39 12.78
CA MET A 38 -8.36 16.74 12.57
C MET A 38 -8.26 15.55 13.51
N ILE A 39 -7.82 14.41 12.99
CA ILE A 39 -7.57 13.19 13.76
C ILE A 39 -6.12 12.78 13.51
N ALA A 40 -5.34 12.64 14.58
CA ALA A 40 -3.97 12.16 14.55
C ALA A 40 -3.84 10.92 15.42
N LEU A 41 -3.26 9.86 14.85
CA LEU A 41 -2.96 8.63 15.59
C LEU A 41 -1.85 8.91 16.62
N ALA A 42 -2.12 8.62 17.88
CA ALA A 42 -1.18 8.76 18.99
C ALA A 42 -0.42 7.46 19.25
N SER A 43 -1.13 6.33 19.26
CA SER A 43 -0.54 5.00 19.39
C SER A 43 -1.41 3.96 18.67
N THR A 44 -0.82 2.83 18.31
CA THR A 44 -1.54 1.73 17.67
C THR A 44 -0.92 0.38 18.04
N SER A 45 -1.78 -0.62 18.20
CA SER A 45 -1.40 -2.03 18.42
C SER A 45 -1.49 -2.86 17.13
N ARG A 46 -1.75 -2.21 16.00
CA ARG A 46 -1.89 -2.87 14.69
C ARG A 46 -0.60 -3.56 14.26
N ASN A 47 -0.76 -4.68 13.57
CA ASN A 47 0.34 -5.34 12.86
C ASN A 47 0.87 -4.42 11.75
N ALA A 48 2.17 -4.55 11.42
CA ALA A 48 2.84 -3.72 10.42
C ALA A 48 2.19 -3.76 9.02
N GLY A 49 1.45 -4.83 8.68
CA GLY A 49 0.74 -4.94 7.41
C GLY A 49 -0.61 -4.23 7.34
N SER A 50 -1.12 -3.69 8.45
CA SER A 50 -2.49 -3.14 8.53
C SER A 50 -2.63 -1.83 7.76
N VAL A 51 -3.71 -1.69 6.99
CA VAL A 51 -3.93 -0.51 6.13
C VAL A 51 -4.38 0.71 6.96
N LEU A 52 -3.59 1.77 6.87
CA LEU A 52 -3.89 3.09 7.44
C LEU A 52 -4.76 3.95 6.50
N GLY A 53 -4.70 3.71 5.20
CA GLY A 53 -5.56 4.40 4.24
C GLY A 53 -5.25 4.10 2.78
N CYS A 54 -6.26 4.30 1.94
CA CYS A 54 -6.15 4.27 0.49
C CYS A 54 -6.64 5.62 -0.04
N PHE A 55 -5.87 6.26 -0.92
CA PHE A 55 -6.15 7.62 -1.41
C PHE A 55 -5.43 7.84 -2.73
N THR A 56 -5.83 8.88 -3.47
CA THR A 56 -5.06 9.36 -4.62
C THR A 56 -4.24 10.57 -4.17
N LEU A 57 -2.92 10.53 -4.35
CA LEU A 57 -2.04 11.67 -4.14
C LEU A 57 -2.02 12.53 -5.39
N ASP A 58 -2.53 13.74 -5.28
CA ASP A 58 -2.42 14.80 -6.29
C ASP A 58 -1.15 15.62 -6.02
N LEU A 59 -0.08 15.30 -6.76
CA LEU A 59 1.25 15.84 -6.54
C LEU A 59 1.64 16.85 -7.63
N PRO A 60 1.89 18.13 -7.28
CA PRO A 60 2.37 19.11 -8.23
C PRO A 60 3.71 18.70 -8.85
N ARG A 61 3.77 18.70 -10.18
CA ARG A 61 5.00 18.40 -10.92
C ARG A 61 5.83 19.68 -11.09
N THR A 62 7.14 19.54 -11.03
CA THR A 62 8.09 20.59 -11.41
C THR A 62 7.97 20.87 -12.91
N GLY A 63 7.90 22.15 -13.29
CA GLY A 63 7.82 22.57 -14.69
C GLY A 63 9.06 22.15 -15.50
N ALA A 64 8.89 21.93 -16.80
CA ALA A 64 10.00 21.59 -17.70
C ALA A 64 10.82 22.84 -18.11
N GLY A 65 11.48 23.51 -17.15
CA GLY A 65 12.22 24.76 -17.42
C GLY A 65 11.32 26.00 -17.51
N GLU A 66 11.94 27.19 -17.55
CA GLU A 66 11.24 28.49 -17.47
C GLU A 66 10.28 28.77 -18.64
N ASP A 67 10.48 28.13 -19.80
CA ASP A 67 9.70 28.39 -21.02
C ASP A 67 8.69 27.28 -21.38
N ALA A 68 8.56 26.23 -20.57
CA ALA A 68 7.60 25.15 -20.85
C ALA A 68 6.25 25.36 -20.15
N PRO A 69 5.14 24.90 -20.76
CA PRO A 69 3.84 24.95 -20.10
C PRO A 69 3.86 24.17 -18.78
N PRO A 70 3.11 24.63 -17.77
CA PRO A 70 2.99 23.95 -16.49
C PRO A 70 2.48 22.52 -16.71
N ARG A 71 3.22 21.55 -16.19
CA ARG A 71 2.82 20.14 -16.27
C ARG A 71 1.62 19.91 -15.36
N PRO A 72 0.64 19.09 -15.78
CA PRO A 72 -0.46 18.71 -14.90
C PRO A 72 0.08 18.00 -13.66
N ASN A 73 -0.66 18.11 -12.55
CA ASN A 73 -0.37 17.36 -11.34
C ASN A 73 -0.36 15.85 -11.64
N LEU A 74 0.52 15.15 -10.96
CA LEU A 74 0.61 13.72 -11.02
C LEU A 74 -0.37 13.11 -10.02
N GLN A 75 -1.30 12.30 -10.50
CA GLN A 75 -2.22 11.54 -9.67
C GLN A 75 -1.70 10.13 -9.47
N LEU A 76 -1.39 9.77 -8.22
CA LEU A 76 -0.85 8.45 -7.86
C LEU A 76 -1.79 7.76 -6.88
N ASP A 77 -2.17 6.52 -7.18
CA ASP A 77 -2.93 5.73 -6.25
C ASP A 77 -2.01 5.22 -5.14
N CYS A 78 -2.40 5.50 -3.91
CA CYS A 78 -1.58 5.30 -2.73
C CYS A 78 -2.22 4.35 -1.74
N HIS A 79 -1.39 3.47 -1.18
CA HIS A 79 -1.74 2.59 -0.07
C HIS A 79 -0.78 2.86 1.09
N ALA A 80 -1.33 3.22 2.23
CA ALA A 80 -0.59 3.43 3.47
C ALA A 80 -0.79 2.23 4.40
N PHE A 81 0.29 1.65 4.88
CA PHE A 81 0.28 0.58 5.87
C PHE A 81 1.62 0.54 6.60
N GLY A 82 1.59 0.23 7.90
CA GLY A 82 2.77 0.27 8.75
C GLY A 82 3.53 1.59 8.59
N ASP A 83 4.85 1.49 8.39
CA ASP A 83 5.77 2.59 8.16
C ASP A 83 5.96 2.95 6.67
N LYS A 84 5.07 2.52 5.77
CA LYS A 84 5.24 2.68 4.32
C LYS A 84 4.03 3.25 3.59
N LEU A 85 4.33 3.88 2.45
CA LEU A 85 3.39 4.24 1.39
C LEU A 85 3.78 3.52 0.10
N ILE A 86 2.83 2.82 -0.52
CA ILE A 86 2.97 2.26 -1.86
C ILE A 86 2.24 3.16 -2.84
N LEU A 87 2.94 3.62 -3.86
CA LEU A 87 2.41 4.42 -4.95
C LEU A 87 2.34 3.58 -6.22
N ALA A 88 1.22 3.63 -6.92
CA ALA A 88 1.03 2.99 -8.21
C ALA A 88 0.90 4.03 -9.34
N GLY A 89 1.21 3.60 -10.56
CA GLY A 89 1.01 4.44 -11.75
C GLY A 89 2.11 5.50 -11.97
N LEU A 90 3.34 5.22 -11.52
CA LEU A 90 4.44 6.18 -11.70
C LEU A 90 4.83 6.33 -13.18
N PRO A 91 4.91 7.54 -13.73
CA PRO A 91 5.41 7.73 -15.08
C PRO A 91 6.93 7.45 -15.15
N ALA A 92 7.43 7.19 -16.35
CA ALA A 92 8.82 6.80 -16.56
C ALA A 92 9.83 7.87 -16.09
N ASP A 93 9.43 9.14 -16.16
CA ASP A 93 10.21 10.32 -15.79
C ASP A 93 10.06 10.74 -14.31
N PHE A 94 9.49 9.87 -13.47
CA PHE A 94 9.32 10.12 -12.04
C PHE A 94 9.95 8.99 -11.22
N ASP A 95 11.15 9.23 -10.73
CA ASP A 95 12.05 8.28 -10.08
C ASP A 95 12.28 8.61 -8.60
N GLU A 96 13.21 7.91 -7.95
CA GLU A 96 13.47 8.03 -6.51
C GLU A 96 13.83 9.46 -6.06
N PRO A 97 14.74 10.20 -6.74
CA PRO A 97 15.03 11.59 -6.39
C PRO A 97 13.80 12.50 -6.43
N GLU A 98 12.96 12.39 -7.45
CA GLU A 98 11.76 13.22 -7.58
C GLU A 98 10.72 12.89 -6.50
N LEU A 99 10.54 11.61 -6.17
CA LEU A 99 9.73 11.20 -5.01
C LEU A 99 10.27 11.80 -3.71
N MET A 100 11.58 11.63 -3.48
CA MET A 100 12.21 12.07 -2.24
C MET A 100 12.23 13.59 -2.08
N ARG A 101 12.19 14.37 -3.18
CA ARG A 101 12.05 15.82 -3.13
C ARG A 101 10.82 16.26 -2.34
N PHE A 102 9.70 15.56 -2.52
CA PHE A 102 8.47 15.81 -1.76
C PHE A 102 8.48 15.05 -0.43
N PHE A 103 8.69 13.72 -0.47
CA PHE A 103 8.45 12.86 0.68
C PHE A 103 9.44 13.06 1.83
N SER A 104 10.69 13.46 1.55
CA SER A 104 11.64 13.80 2.62
C SER A 104 11.15 14.98 3.48
N LYS A 105 10.46 15.95 2.88
CA LYS A 105 9.85 17.09 3.59
C LYS A 105 8.66 16.66 4.46
N GLN A 106 8.09 15.50 4.16
CA GLN A 106 7.01 14.89 4.93
C GLN A 106 7.53 13.86 5.96
N GLY A 107 8.85 13.71 6.10
CA GLY A 107 9.47 12.81 7.08
C GLY A 107 9.84 11.43 6.56
N ALA A 108 9.74 11.17 5.24
CA ALA A 108 10.21 9.92 4.67
C ALA A 108 11.74 9.82 4.70
N SER A 109 12.25 8.60 4.92
CA SER A 109 13.68 8.30 4.96
C SER A 109 14.21 7.69 3.66
N GLN A 110 13.34 7.02 2.90
CA GLN A 110 13.74 6.29 1.69
C GLN A 110 12.58 6.18 0.70
N ALA A 111 12.90 6.17 -0.60
CA ALA A 111 12.01 5.71 -1.65
C ALA A 111 12.71 4.63 -2.48
N ILE A 112 11.95 3.65 -2.95
CA ILE A 112 12.40 2.62 -3.89
C ILE A 112 11.42 2.59 -5.04
N VAL A 113 11.91 2.64 -6.28
CA VAL A 113 11.07 2.56 -7.48
C VAL A 113 11.27 1.22 -8.20
N ALA A 114 10.18 0.50 -8.42
CA ALA A 114 10.15 -0.72 -9.20
C ALA A 114 9.42 -0.47 -10.53
N ARG A 115 10.05 -0.87 -11.64
CA ARG A 115 9.47 -0.76 -12.99
C ARG A 115 9.37 -2.14 -13.65
N ALA A 116 8.20 -2.43 -14.20
CA ALA A 116 7.94 -3.57 -15.06
C ALA A 116 7.28 -3.08 -16.36
N LYS A 117 7.22 -3.95 -17.38
CA LYS A 117 6.82 -3.59 -18.75
C LYS A 117 5.43 -2.93 -18.87
N MET A 118 4.54 -3.13 -17.90
CA MET A 118 3.18 -2.57 -17.92
C MET A 118 2.75 -1.95 -16.58
N CYS A 119 3.64 -1.89 -15.59
CA CYS A 119 3.31 -1.34 -14.28
C CYS A 119 4.55 -0.77 -13.60
N SER A 120 4.34 0.25 -12.79
CA SER A 120 5.37 0.96 -12.05
C SER A 120 4.84 1.26 -10.66
N PHE A 121 5.67 0.95 -9.69
CA PHE A 121 5.37 1.12 -8.28
C PHE A 121 6.51 1.82 -7.58
N ALA A 122 6.18 2.52 -6.50
CA ALA A 122 7.17 3.00 -5.56
C ALA A 122 6.78 2.63 -4.15
N SER A 123 7.78 2.35 -3.33
CA SER A 123 7.63 2.23 -1.88
C SER A 123 8.36 3.39 -1.24
N VAL A 124 7.66 4.20 -0.46
CA VAL A 124 8.23 5.26 0.36
C VAL A 124 8.18 4.81 1.82
N SER A 125 9.32 4.82 2.49
CA SER A 125 9.46 4.39 3.89
C SER A 125 9.60 5.59 4.81
N PHE A 126 8.97 5.49 5.97
CA PHE A 126 9.01 6.46 7.05
C PHE A 126 9.65 5.82 8.29
N PRO A 127 10.10 6.61 9.28
CA PRO A 127 10.68 6.09 10.51
C PRO A 127 9.70 5.26 11.36
N SER A 128 8.39 5.47 11.22
CA SER A 128 7.38 4.74 11.98
C SER A 128 5.98 4.83 11.35
N THR A 129 5.08 3.95 11.81
CA THR A 129 3.65 3.98 11.50
C THR A 129 2.99 5.31 11.89
N LEU A 130 3.45 5.97 12.95
CA LEU A 130 2.91 7.26 13.39
C LEU A 130 3.22 8.39 12.39
N GLU A 131 4.38 8.34 11.73
CA GLU A 131 4.73 9.31 10.69
C GLU A 131 3.83 9.14 9.46
N VAL A 132 3.57 7.89 9.04
CA VAL A 132 2.61 7.60 7.96
C VAL A 132 1.20 8.04 8.37
N ALA A 133 0.76 7.73 9.59
CA ALA A 133 -0.55 8.15 10.07
C ALA A 133 -0.69 9.69 10.12
N ARG A 134 0.38 10.41 10.51
CA ARG A 134 0.42 11.87 10.46
C ARG A 134 0.33 12.41 9.04
N PHE A 135 0.99 11.74 8.09
CA PHE A 135 0.87 12.07 6.68
C PHE A 135 -0.59 11.88 6.20
N VAL A 136 -1.16 10.68 6.38
CA VAL A 136 -2.52 10.34 5.90
C VAL A 136 -3.65 11.02 6.69
N GLY A 137 -3.34 11.55 7.88
CA GLY A 137 -4.26 12.33 8.70
C GLY A 137 -4.49 13.76 8.18
N ARG A 138 -3.69 14.23 7.23
CA ARG A 138 -3.82 15.56 6.61
C ARG A 138 -4.23 15.43 5.15
N THR A 139 -5.08 16.33 4.68
CA THR A 139 -5.52 16.34 3.28
C THR A 139 -4.62 17.18 2.38
N ALA A 140 -3.81 18.07 2.95
CA ALA A 140 -2.93 18.98 2.22
C ALA A 140 -1.52 19.00 2.83
N HIS A 141 -0.52 18.91 1.97
CA HIS A 141 0.89 18.86 2.30
C HIS A 141 1.64 19.94 1.55
N ALA A 142 2.00 21.01 2.27
CA ALA A 142 2.87 22.03 1.71
C ALA A 142 4.31 21.53 1.67
N PHE A 143 5.00 21.84 0.58
CA PHE A 143 6.44 21.68 0.46
C PHE A 143 7.00 22.84 -0.35
N ALA A 144 8.17 23.32 0.05
CA ALA A 144 8.88 24.37 -0.67
C ALA A 144 10.10 23.77 -1.34
N ASP A 145 10.30 24.13 -2.61
CA ASP A 145 11.59 24.08 -3.27
C ASP A 145 12.20 25.49 -3.35
N ASP A 146 13.44 25.61 -3.82
CA ASP A 146 14.16 26.89 -3.88
C ASP A 146 13.46 27.96 -4.73
N LYS A 147 12.43 27.60 -5.50
CA LYS A 147 11.73 28.47 -6.44
C LYS A 147 10.28 28.74 -6.06
N GLU A 148 9.61 27.81 -5.38
CA GLU A 148 8.16 27.90 -5.15
C GLU A 148 7.69 27.02 -3.96
N THR A 149 6.64 27.48 -3.28
CA THR A 149 5.86 26.64 -2.35
C THR A 149 4.68 26.00 -3.07
N ARG A 150 4.61 24.68 -3.04
CA ARG A 150 3.55 23.90 -3.67
C ARG A 150 2.77 23.09 -2.64
N ILE A 151 1.55 22.71 -2.98
CA ILE A 151 0.66 21.95 -2.11
C ILE A 151 0.27 20.66 -2.81
N ALA A 152 0.68 19.52 -2.24
CA ALA A 152 0.15 18.21 -2.61
C ALA A 152 -1.13 17.92 -1.84
N ARG A 153 -2.07 17.20 -2.43
CA ARG A 153 -3.36 16.88 -1.81
C ARG A 153 -3.63 15.39 -1.78
N LEU A 154 -4.24 14.91 -0.70
CA LEU A 154 -4.79 13.57 -0.61
C LEU A 154 -6.27 13.64 -0.98
N LEU A 155 -6.60 13.01 -2.11
CA LEU A 155 -7.96 12.92 -2.63
C LEU A 155 -8.57 11.56 -2.26
N PRO A 156 -9.90 11.48 -2.08
CA PRO A 156 -10.58 10.19 -1.97
C PRO A 156 -10.22 9.30 -3.17
N LEU A 157 -9.88 8.04 -2.91
CA LEU A 157 -9.64 7.07 -3.98
C LEU A 157 -10.95 6.85 -4.74
N VAL A 158 -11.00 7.26 -6.01
CA VAL A 158 -12.16 6.99 -6.87
C VAL A 158 -12.08 5.55 -7.33
N ILE A 159 -12.84 4.66 -6.67
CA ILE A 159 -12.96 3.25 -7.05
C ILE A 159 -13.88 3.17 -8.29
N GLY A 160 -13.41 3.69 -9.41
CA GLY A 160 -14.14 3.73 -10.68
C GLY A 160 -13.79 2.58 -11.63
N ASP A 161 -12.69 1.88 -11.35
CA ASP A 161 -12.25 0.73 -12.13
C ASP A 161 -11.77 -0.33 -11.13
N ALA A 162 -12.36 -1.53 -11.17
CA ALA A 162 -12.08 -2.62 -10.24
C ALA A 162 -10.63 -3.14 -10.33
N ASP A 163 -9.80 -2.49 -11.17
CA ASP A 163 -8.45 -2.84 -11.54
C ASP A 163 -7.39 -1.81 -11.09
N ALA A 164 -7.79 -0.73 -10.40
CA ALA A 164 -6.92 0.43 -10.13
C ALA A 164 -6.07 0.32 -8.84
N ALA A 165 -6.49 -0.48 -7.85
CA ALA A 165 -5.72 -0.69 -6.61
C ALA A 165 -4.81 -1.92 -6.71
N ARG A 166 -3.91 -1.94 -7.70
CA ARG A 166 -2.94 -3.04 -7.86
C ARG A 166 -1.78 -2.81 -6.90
N LEU A 167 -1.83 -3.46 -5.75
CA LEU A 167 -0.60 -3.74 -5.00
C LEU A 167 0.41 -4.42 -5.95
N PRO A 168 1.73 -4.21 -5.79
CA PRO A 168 2.73 -4.65 -6.77
C PRO A 168 2.61 -6.14 -7.07
N ALA A 169 2.49 -6.51 -8.35
CA ALA A 169 2.49 -7.91 -8.73
C ALA A 169 3.86 -8.56 -8.41
N LEU A 170 3.84 -9.79 -7.91
CA LEU A 170 5.06 -10.57 -7.77
C LEU A 170 5.64 -10.91 -9.16
N PRO A 171 6.97 -10.85 -9.34
CA PRO A 171 7.61 -11.53 -10.46
C PRO A 171 7.21 -13.01 -10.49
N ALA A 172 7.26 -13.63 -11.68
CA ALA A 172 7.03 -15.06 -11.79
C ALA A 172 8.01 -15.84 -10.88
N PRO A 173 7.54 -16.81 -10.09
CA PRO A 173 8.40 -17.60 -9.24
C PRO A 173 9.35 -18.46 -10.08
N THR A 174 10.53 -18.75 -9.53
CA THR A 174 11.47 -19.68 -10.14
C THR A 174 11.24 -21.10 -9.60
N LEU A 175 11.29 -22.07 -10.50
CA LEU A 175 11.18 -23.50 -10.19
C LEU A 175 12.53 -24.17 -10.37
N ALA A 176 12.99 -24.88 -9.35
CA ALA A 176 14.16 -25.74 -9.40
C ALA A 176 13.77 -27.18 -9.04
N VAL A 177 14.50 -28.15 -9.59
CA VAL A 177 14.35 -29.56 -9.23
C VAL A 177 14.74 -29.73 -7.76
N GLY A 178 13.87 -30.35 -6.97
CA GLY A 178 14.16 -30.63 -5.56
C GLY A 178 15.10 -31.82 -5.40
N GLU A 179 15.65 -31.99 -4.20
CA GLU A 179 16.67 -33.03 -3.92
C GLU A 179 16.12 -34.46 -4.04
N GLU A 180 14.81 -34.65 -3.83
CA GLU A 180 14.16 -35.96 -3.95
C GLU A 180 13.33 -36.08 -5.23
N VAL A 181 13.20 -37.32 -5.72
CA VAL A 181 12.34 -37.65 -6.86
C VAL A 181 10.90 -37.21 -6.59
N GLY A 182 10.31 -36.49 -7.55
CA GLY A 182 8.96 -35.95 -7.39
C GLY A 182 8.89 -34.77 -6.43
N SER A 183 9.98 -34.02 -6.27
CA SER A 183 9.98 -32.76 -5.53
C SER A 183 10.47 -31.57 -6.36
N LEU A 184 9.90 -30.40 -6.07
CA LEU A 184 10.27 -29.11 -6.64
C LEU A 184 10.56 -28.11 -5.52
N LEU A 185 11.51 -27.22 -5.77
CA LEU A 185 11.73 -26.03 -4.96
C LEU A 185 11.13 -24.84 -5.70
N VAL A 186 10.18 -24.15 -5.06
CA VAL A 186 9.59 -22.91 -5.54
C VAL A 186 10.23 -21.77 -4.79
N VAL A 187 10.73 -20.76 -5.50
CA VAL A 187 11.35 -19.57 -4.91
C VAL A 187 10.68 -18.33 -5.50
N TRP A 188 10.36 -17.35 -4.66
CA TRP A 188 9.76 -16.08 -5.07
C TRP A 188 10.50 -14.91 -4.41
N SER A 189 10.35 -13.72 -5.00
CA SER A 189 10.86 -12.50 -4.39
C SER A 189 9.96 -12.10 -3.22
N PRO A 190 10.50 -11.93 -2.00
CA PRO A 190 9.69 -11.43 -0.90
C PRO A 190 9.27 -9.98 -1.17
N LEU A 191 8.01 -9.67 -0.87
CA LEU A 191 7.47 -8.33 -0.87
C LEU A 191 7.34 -7.83 0.56
N VAL A 192 7.83 -6.62 0.79
CA VAL A 192 7.77 -5.93 2.09
C VAL A 192 6.33 -5.75 2.59
N LEU A 193 5.35 -5.71 1.69
CA LEU A 193 3.94 -5.54 2.04
C LEU A 193 3.21 -6.86 2.33
N ALA A 194 3.81 -8.01 2.00
CA ALA A 194 3.15 -9.29 2.19
C ALA A 194 3.15 -9.67 3.67
N VAL A 195 1.97 -9.87 4.25
CA VAL A 195 1.84 -10.49 5.58
C VAL A 195 1.86 -12.02 5.50
N ALA A 196 1.60 -12.55 4.31
CA ALA A 196 1.54 -13.98 4.04
C ALA A 196 1.60 -14.26 2.53
N TYR A 197 1.94 -15.49 2.15
CA TYR A 197 1.89 -15.96 0.76
C TYR A 197 1.06 -17.24 0.61
N SER A 198 0.49 -17.42 -0.57
CA SER A 198 -0.03 -18.70 -1.05
C SER A 198 0.72 -19.09 -2.32
N VAL A 199 1.18 -20.34 -2.35
CA VAL A 199 1.86 -20.95 -3.48
C VAL A 199 0.92 -21.97 -4.07
N GLU A 200 0.72 -21.92 -5.38
CA GLU A 200 -0.12 -22.87 -6.11
C GLU A 200 0.63 -23.42 -7.31
N LEU A 201 0.46 -24.72 -7.59
CA LEU A 201 1.04 -25.37 -8.76
C LEU A 201 -0.04 -26.00 -9.61
N ARG A 202 0.29 -26.20 -10.88
CA ARG A 202 -0.41 -27.09 -11.79
C ARG A 202 0.56 -27.71 -12.79
N PRO A 203 0.23 -28.83 -13.43
CA PRO A 203 1.00 -29.31 -14.58
C PRO A 203 1.07 -28.27 -15.70
N ALA A 204 2.25 -28.09 -16.28
CA ALA A 204 2.49 -27.09 -17.32
C ALA A 204 1.64 -27.37 -18.56
N GLY A 205 1.05 -26.33 -19.13
CA GLY A 205 0.17 -26.45 -20.30
C GLY A 205 -1.18 -27.15 -20.05
N ALA A 206 -1.50 -27.53 -18.81
CA ALA A 206 -2.80 -28.09 -18.47
C ALA A 206 -3.86 -26.98 -18.31
N ALA A 207 -5.07 -27.25 -18.79
CA ALA A 207 -6.25 -26.39 -18.56
C ALA A 207 -6.90 -26.62 -17.18
N GLY A 208 -6.26 -27.40 -16.31
CA GLY A 208 -6.77 -27.74 -14.98
C GLY A 208 -6.60 -26.61 -13.95
N ASP A 209 -7.24 -26.82 -12.81
CA ASP A 209 -7.23 -25.89 -11.69
C ASP A 209 -5.83 -25.78 -11.04
N TRP A 210 -5.55 -24.60 -10.51
CA TRP A 210 -4.39 -24.38 -9.64
C TRP A 210 -4.64 -25.03 -8.28
N VAL A 211 -3.66 -25.76 -7.77
CA VAL A 211 -3.75 -26.45 -6.49
C VAL A 211 -2.77 -25.84 -5.50
N ALA A 212 -3.26 -25.46 -4.34
CA ALA A 212 -2.45 -24.86 -3.28
C ALA A 212 -1.45 -25.85 -2.69
N VAL A 213 -0.29 -25.34 -2.29
CA VAL A 213 0.70 -26.07 -1.49
C VAL A 213 0.32 -25.92 -0.03
N ASP A 214 0.08 -27.05 0.64
CA ASP A 214 -0.12 -27.08 2.07
C ASP A 214 1.20 -26.87 2.81
N VAL A 215 1.22 -25.86 3.68
CA VAL A 215 2.41 -25.41 4.42
C VAL A 215 2.95 -26.50 5.35
N ALA A 216 2.06 -27.26 6.02
CA ALA A 216 2.45 -28.24 7.03
C ALA A 216 3.03 -29.51 6.41
N SER A 217 2.45 -29.98 5.30
CA SER A 217 2.84 -31.22 4.64
C SER A 217 3.80 -31.02 3.47
N SER A 218 3.99 -29.78 2.99
CA SER A 218 4.80 -29.48 1.81
C SER A 218 4.32 -30.25 0.57
N ARG A 219 3.01 -30.44 0.42
CA ARG A 219 2.37 -31.19 -0.67
C ARG A 219 1.20 -30.41 -1.26
N LEU A 220 0.78 -30.76 -2.46
CA LEU A 220 -0.43 -30.21 -3.06
C LEU A 220 -1.66 -30.67 -2.28
N GLY A 221 -2.53 -29.73 -1.94
CA GLY A 221 -3.73 -29.98 -1.15
C GLY A 221 -4.72 -28.82 -1.22
N SER A 222 -5.82 -28.96 -0.48
CA SER A 222 -6.91 -27.98 -0.46
C SER A 222 -6.91 -27.11 0.81
N SER A 223 -5.76 -26.98 1.48
CA SER A 223 -5.69 -26.21 2.73
C SER A 223 -5.62 -24.71 2.46
N SER A 224 -6.17 -23.93 3.39
CA SER A 224 -6.12 -22.46 3.36
C SER A 224 -4.91 -21.88 4.11
N ASN A 225 -3.95 -22.74 4.48
CA ASN A 225 -2.78 -22.34 5.25
C ASN A 225 -1.84 -21.50 4.38
N ARG A 226 -1.26 -20.45 4.95
CA ARG A 226 -0.43 -19.49 4.22
C ARG A 226 1.00 -19.51 4.76
N PHE A 227 1.95 -19.29 3.87
CA PHE A 227 3.36 -19.09 4.25
C PHE A 227 3.51 -17.72 4.91
N ASP A 228 4.43 -17.62 5.87
CA ASP A 228 4.73 -16.37 6.57
C ASP A 228 5.31 -15.30 5.61
N SER A 229 5.12 -14.03 5.96
CA SER A 229 5.78 -12.86 5.36
C SER A 229 7.30 -13.00 5.14
N ALA A 230 8.00 -13.71 6.03
CA ALA A 230 9.45 -13.92 5.98
C ALA A 230 9.86 -15.06 5.02
N CYS A 231 8.90 -15.87 4.54
CA CYS A 231 9.18 -16.95 3.61
C CYS A 231 9.32 -16.42 2.17
N SER A 232 10.37 -16.87 1.49
CA SER A 232 10.64 -16.60 0.07
C SER A 232 10.82 -17.87 -0.76
N SER A 233 10.67 -19.04 -0.14
CA SER A 233 10.75 -20.32 -0.83
C SER A 233 9.97 -21.41 -0.09
N CYS A 234 9.57 -22.44 -0.82
CA CYS A 234 9.01 -23.67 -0.25
C CYS A 234 9.37 -24.88 -1.12
N ARG A 235 9.46 -26.04 -0.46
CA ARG A 235 9.62 -27.33 -1.12
C ARG A 235 8.24 -27.96 -1.31
N VAL A 236 8.00 -28.56 -2.47
CA VAL A 236 6.76 -29.27 -2.80
C VAL A 236 7.11 -30.69 -3.17
N GLY A 237 6.60 -31.67 -2.44
CA GLY A 237 6.83 -33.11 -2.66
C GLY A 237 5.58 -33.83 -3.18
N GLY A 238 5.77 -35.11 -3.53
CA GLY A 238 4.69 -35.98 -4.00
C GLY A 238 4.20 -35.67 -5.41
N LEU A 239 5.02 -34.98 -6.21
CA LEU A 239 4.73 -34.63 -7.59
C LEU A 239 5.07 -35.78 -8.54
N HIS A 240 4.34 -35.87 -9.64
CA HIS A 240 4.65 -36.85 -10.68
C HIS A 240 6.01 -36.52 -11.34
N PRO A 241 6.97 -37.46 -11.35
CA PRO A 241 8.38 -37.18 -11.67
C PRO A 241 8.65 -36.82 -13.14
N THR A 242 7.72 -37.13 -14.05
CA THR A 242 7.87 -36.83 -15.49
C THR A 242 7.03 -35.65 -15.96
N SER A 243 6.28 -35.02 -15.05
CA SER A 243 5.43 -33.88 -15.37
C SER A 243 6.19 -32.57 -15.17
N ALA A 244 6.13 -31.68 -16.15
CA ALA A 244 6.50 -30.29 -15.95
C ALA A 244 5.39 -29.56 -15.18
N TYR A 245 5.76 -28.60 -14.34
CA TYR A 245 4.82 -27.80 -13.55
C TYR A 245 5.03 -26.32 -13.79
N GLU A 246 3.94 -25.56 -13.66
CA GLU A 246 3.94 -24.11 -13.50
C GLU A 246 3.60 -23.79 -12.06
N ALA A 247 4.15 -22.70 -11.53
CA ALA A 247 3.83 -22.18 -10.21
C ALA A 247 3.37 -20.73 -10.30
N ARG A 248 2.45 -20.37 -9.42
CA ARG A 248 2.12 -18.98 -9.14
C ARG A 248 2.21 -18.74 -7.64
N VAL A 249 2.61 -17.53 -7.28
CA VAL A 249 2.63 -17.08 -5.89
C VAL A 249 1.77 -15.84 -5.80
N SER A 250 0.83 -15.87 -4.85
CA SER A 250 0.01 -14.73 -4.47
C SER A 250 0.44 -14.31 -3.07
N TYR A 251 0.43 -13.02 -2.79
CA TYR A 251 0.64 -12.52 -1.43
C TYR A 251 -0.63 -11.88 -0.89
N PHE A 252 -0.72 -11.80 0.42
CA PHE A 252 -1.82 -11.19 1.13
C PHE A 252 -1.30 -9.97 1.89
N THR A 253 -2.18 -8.98 2.02
CA THR A 253 -2.02 -7.86 2.94
C THR A 253 -3.19 -7.91 3.92
N GLU A 254 -3.01 -7.42 5.14
CA GLU A 254 -4.09 -7.36 6.13
C GLU A 254 -4.67 -5.94 6.15
N CYS A 255 -6.00 -5.84 6.18
CA CYS A 255 -6.73 -4.58 6.24
C CYS A 255 -6.98 -4.15 7.68
#